data_AF-A0A4Q7G2L7-F1
#
_entry.id   AF-A0A4Q7G2L7-F1
#
_cell.length_a   1.000
_cell.length_b   1.000
_cell.length_c   1.000
_cell.angle_alpha   90.00
_cell.angle_beta   90.00
_cell.angle_gamma   90.00
#
_symmetry.space_group_name_H-M   'P 1'
#
loop_
_entity.id
_entity.type
_entity.pdbx_description
1 polymer ?
#
loop_
_entity_poly.entity_id
_entity_poly.type
_entity_poly.pdbx_seq_one_letter_code
_entity_poly.pdbx_strand_id
1 'polypeptide(L)'
;MSVRKPLLHIDVEEAQAIADKLLRMESTGPNQTQKTMRRIEERGGPSYSFLWNLRYRPRKEILRKPWLVMVEFYRAACISQLKKLEAEIKYTEELLALAEDHTASARALVQEARTTLNIDEVNHGAKEKQSTIVRSAASRYTGPERRQVLRTSP
;
A
#
# COMPACT_ATOMS: atom_id res chain seq x y z
N MET A 1 40.63 -1.48 -4.94
CA MET A 1 39.62 -2.21 -5.74
C MET A 1 38.26 -1.93 -5.13
N SER A 2 37.41 -1.13 -5.80
CA SER A 2 36.11 -0.73 -5.26
C SER A 2 35.11 -1.87 -5.46
N VAL A 3 34.79 -2.59 -4.38
CA VAL A 3 33.78 -3.64 -4.37
C VAL A 3 32.43 -2.97 -4.62
N ARG A 4 31.92 -3.03 -5.86
CA ARG A 4 30.54 -2.63 -6.15
C ARG A 4 29.65 -3.55 -5.33
N LYS A 5 29.02 -2.99 -4.29
CA LYS A 5 27.96 -3.64 -3.52
C LYS A 5 26.94 -4.17 -4.54
N PRO A 6 26.55 -5.46 -4.51
CA PRO A 6 25.57 -5.97 -5.45
C PRO A 6 24.30 -5.16 -5.23
N LEU A 7 23.94 -4.34 -6.22
CA LEU A 7 22.61 -3.78 -6.29
C LEU A 7 21.68 -4.99 -6.29
N LEU A 8 20.75 -5.06 -5.34
CA LEU A 8 19.67 -6.04 -5.37
C LEU A 8 19.11 -6.02 -6.79
N HIS A 9 19.36 -7.08 -7.56
CA HIS A 9 18.90 -7.15 -8.93
C HIS A 9 17.40 -7.38 -8.86
N ILE A 10 16.64 -6.30 -9.06
CA ILE A 10 15.19 -6.37 -9.16
C ILE A 10 14.91 -6.88 -10.56
N ASP A 11 14.22 -8.01 -10.62
CA ASP A 11 13.80 -8.59 -11.89
C ASP A 11 12.83 -7.62 -12.59
N VAL A 12 13.20 -7.24 -13.81
CA VAL A 12 12.42 -6.32 -14.63
C VAL A 12 11.10 -6.96 -15.04
N GLU A 13 11.09 -8.27 -15.27
CA GLU A 13 9.89 -9.03 -15.64
C GLU A 13 8.91 -9.09 -14.48
N GLU A 14 9.40 -9.36 -13.27
CA GLU A 14 8.58 -9.33 -12.05
C GLU A 14 7.98 -7.93 -11.85
N ALA A 15 8.79 -6.89 -12.04
CA ALA A 15 8.30 -5.53 -11.91
C ALA A 15 7.24 -5.16 -12.94
N GLN A 16 7.41 -5.57 -14.19
CA GLN A 16 6.39 -5.42 -15.23
C GLN A 16 5.11 -6.15 -14.87
N ALA A 17 5.20 -7.39 -14.40
CA ALA A 17 4.04 -8.18 -14.00
C ALA A 17 3.26 -7.51 -12.86
N ILE A 18 3.96 -6.95 -11.85
CA ILE A 18 3.32 -6.21 -10.76
C ILE A 18 2.68 -4.92 -11.27
N ALA A 19 3.36 -4.17 -12.12
CA ALA A 19 2.83 -2.93 -12.69
C ALA A 19 1.55 -3.19 -13.51
N ASP A 20 1.54 -4.24 -14.32
CA ASP A 20 0.36 -4.62 -15.10
C ASP A 20 -0.79 -5.09 -14.21
N LYS A 21 -0.53 -5.87 -13.16
CA LYS A 21 -1.55 -6.24 -12.16
C LYS A 21 -2.12 -4.99 -11.47
N LEU A 22 -1.26 -4.07 -11.03
CA LEU A 22 -1.66 -2.81 -10.41
C LEU A 22 -2.56 -1.98 -11.34
N LEU A 23 -2.15 -1.82 -12.60
CA LEU A 23 -2.93 -1.09 -13.59
C LEU A 23 -4.27 -1.74 -13.87
N ARG A 24 -4.35 -3.08 -13.93
CA ARG A 24 -5.61 -3.80 -14.11
C ARG A 24 -6.56 -3.59 -12.93
N MET A 25 -6.07 -3.65 -11.69
CA MET A 25 -6.89 -3.44 -10.50
C MET A 25 -7.44 -2.01 -10.39
N GLU A 26 -6.66 -1.01 -10.81
CA GLU A 26 -7.03 0.41 -10.73
C GLU A 26 -7.75 0.93 -11.99
N SER A 27 -7.81 0.13 -13.06
CA SER A 27 -8.48 0.54 -14.29
C SER A 27 -9.99 0.37 -14.18
N THR A 28 -10.73 1.42 -14.55
CA THR A 28 -12.20 1.43 -14.56
C THR A 28 -12.79 1.11 -15.93
N GLY A 29 -11.97 0.74 -16.91
CA GLY A 29 -12.44 0.41 -18.25
C GLY A 29 -11.35 0.40 -19.33
N PRO A 30 -11.71 0.05 -20.57
CA PRO A 30 -10.76 0.04 -21.69
C PRO A 30 -10.20 1.44 -21.98
N ASN A 31 -8.97 1.50 -22.48
CA ASN A 31 -8.26 2.72 -22.91
C ASN A 31 -8.01 3.79 -21.83
N GLN A 32 -8.11 3.45 -20.54
CA GLN A 32 -7.86 4.41 -19.45
C GLN A 32 -6.43 4.37 -18.89
N THR A 33 -5.53 3.57 -19.46
CA THR A 33 -4.20 3.29 -18.91
C THR A 33 -3.41 4.53 -18.47
N GLN A 34 -3.33 5.57 -19.31
CA GLN A 34 -2.61 6.80 -18.96
C GLN A 34 -3.26 7.56 -17.80
N LYS A 35 -4.60 7.64 -17.79
CA LYS A 35 -5.34 8.31 -16.71
C LYS A 35 -5.19 7.53 -15.41
N THR A 36 -5.23 6.20 -15.46
CA THR A 36 -4.98 5.33 -14.32
C THR A 36 -3.58 5.53 -13.76
N MET A 37 -2.54 5.56 -14.61
CA MET A 37 -1.16 5.85 -14.17
C MET A 37 -1.05 7.19 -13.45
N ARG A 38 -1.69 8.25 -13.97
CA ARG A 38 -1.70 9.58 -13.33
C ARG A 38 -2.44 9.57 -11.99
N ARG A 39 -3.59 8.91 -11.92
CA ARG A 39 -4.35 8.77 -10.67
C ARG A 39 -3.57 8.00 -9.60
N ILE A 40 -2.82 6.98 -9.99
CA ILE A 40 -1.94 6.23 -9.09
C ILE A 40 -0.87 7.16 -8.51
N GLU A 41 -0.22 7.96 -9.35
CA GLU A 41 0.78 8.95 -8.91
C GLU A 41 0.18 10.00 -7.96
N GLU A 42 -1.01 10.55 -8.27
CA GLU A 42 -1.73 11.51 -7.43
C GLU A 42 -2.08 10.95 -6.04
N ARG A 43 -2.33 9.65 -5.94
CA ARG A 43 -2.60 8.94 -4.68
C ARG A 43 -1.35 8.56 -3.89
N GLY A 44 -0.17 9.00 -4.33
CA GLY A 44 1.11 8.71 -3.68
C GLY A 44 1.75 7.39 -4.11
N GLY A 45 1.32 6.83 -5.25
CA GLY A 45 1.90 5.64 -5.85
C GLY A 45 3.18 5.92 -6.67
N PRO A 46 3.64 4.94 -7.46
CA PRO A 46 4.77 5.13 -8.37
C PRO A 46 4.48 6.22 -9.40
N SER A 47 5.53 6.94 -9.82
CA SER A 47 5.38 8.04 -10.79
C SER A 47 4.88 7.56 -12.14
N TYR A 48 4.15 8.43 -12.85
CA TYR A 48 3.68 8.15 -14.21
C TYR A 48 4.83 7.71 -15.12
N SER A 49 5.94 8.46 -15.08
CA SER A 49 7.12 8.17 -15.90
C SER A 49 7.73 6.80 -15.59
N PHE A 50 7.69 6.36 -14.33
CA PHE A 50 8.15 5.03 -13.95
C PHE A 50 7.26 3.94 -14.55
N LEU A 51 5.94 4.03 -14.36
CA LEU A 51 4.96 3.08 -14.90
C LEU A 51 4.97 3.05 -16.43
N TRP A 52 5.07 4.20 -17.07
CA TRP A 52 5.13 4.35 -18.52
C TRP A 52 6.37 3.67 -19.10
N ASN A 53 7.54 3.92 -18.49
CA ASN A 53 8.79 3.29 -18.91
C ASN A 53 8.73 1.78 -18.68
N LEU A 54 8.25 1.32 -17.53
CA LEU A 54 8.19 -0.11 -17.23
C LEU A 54 7.33 -0.87 -18.25
N ARG A 55 6.22 -0.28 -18.71
CA ARG A 55 5.31 -0.88 -19.68
C ARG A 55 5.83 -0.87 -21.12
N TYR A 56 6.40 0.24 -21.59
CA TYR A 56 6.71 0.41 -23.02
C TYR A 56 8.21 0.48 -23.34
N ARG A 57 9.04 0.81 -22.36
CA ARG A 57 10.48 1.02 -22.52
C ARG A 57 11.23 0.52 -21.28
N PRO A 58 11.10 -0.78 -20.94
CA PRO A 58 11.70 -1.32 -19.72
C PRO A 58 13.21 -1.09 -19.74
N ARG A 59 13.72 -0.59 -18.62
CA ARG A 59 15.16 -0.42 -18.43
C ARG A 59 15.78 -1.77 -18.08
N LYS A 60 17.07 -1.94 -18.38
CA LYS A 60 17.83 -3.13 -17.95
C LYS A 60 17.91 -3.28 -16.43
N GLU A 61 17.78 -2.16 -15.72
CA GLU A 61 17.86 -2.10 -14.26
C GLU A 61 16.78 -1.18 -13.70
N ILE A 62 16.21 -1.58 -12.57
CA ILE A 62 15.18 -0.83 -11.86
C ILE A 62 15.78 -0.24 -10.59
N LEU A 63 15.52 1.04 -10.38
CA LEU A 63 15.92 1.71 -9.15
C LEU A 63 15.09 1.18 -7.98
N ARG A 64 15.77 0.85 -6.87
CA ARG A 64 15.15 0.28 -5.66
C ARG A 64 14.03 1.15 -5.07
N LYS A 65 14.19 2.48 -5.06
CA LYS A 65 13.21 3.38 -4.41
C LYS A 65 11.86 3.39 -5.16
N PRO A 66 11.78 3.67 -6.47
CA PRO A 66 10.53 3.54 -7.23
C PRO A 66 9.90 2.15 -7.15
N TRP A 67 10.73 1.10 -7.14
CA TRP A 67 10.27 -0.28 -6.95
C TRP A 67 9.53 -0.48 -5.62
N LEU A 68 10.14 -0.06 -4.51
CA LEU A 68 9.54 -0.20 -3.18
C LEU A 68 8.20 0.54 -3.08
N VAL A 69 8.12 1.76 -3.62
CA VAL A 69 6.86 2.53 -3.66
C VAL A 69 5.78 1.78 -4.44
N MET A 70 6.13 1.19 -5.59
CA MET A 70 5.17 0.39 -6.36
C MET A 70 4.68 -0.84 -5.59
N VAL A 71 5.58 -1.58 -4.94
CA VAL A 71 5.21 -2.77 -4.15
C VAL A 71 4.33 -2.41 -2.96
N GLU A 72 4.66 -1.33 -2.25
CA GLU A 72 3.83 -0.83 -1.13
C GLU A 72 2.44 -0.41 -1.60
N PHE A 73 2.35 0.32 -2.72
CA PHE A 73 1.07 0.73 -3.29
C PHE A 73 0.26 -0.47 -3.79
N TYR A 74 0.91 -1.44 -4.43
CA TYR A 74 0.28 -2.70 -4.87
C TYR A 74 -0.30 -3.48 -3.67
N ARG A 75 0.45 -3.62 -2.57
CA ARG A 75 -0.05 -4.25 -1.34
C ARG A 75 -1.26 -3.52 -0.76
N ALA A 76 -1.24 -2.19 -0.73
CA ALA A 76 -2.37 -1.40 -0.27
C ALA A 76 -3.63 -1.59 -1.15
N ALA A 77 -3.44 -1.70 -2.46
CA ALA A 77 -4.52 -2.00 -3.41
C ALA A 77 -5.10 -3.41 -3.17
N CYS A 78 -4.25 -4.43 -2.98
CA CYS A 78 -4.69 -5.79 -2.64
C CYS A 78 -5.50 -5.83 -1.34
N ILE A 79 -5.03 -5.15 -0.29
CA ILE A 79 -5.75 -5.06 0.99
C ILE A 79 -7.13 -4.39 0.79
N SER A 80 -7.18 -3.31 0.01
CA SER A 80 -8.44 -2.61 -0.27
C SER A 80 -9.42 -3.49 -1.04
N GLN A 81 -8.91 -4.30 -1.98
CA GLN A 81 -9.74 -5.24 -2.73
C GLN A 81 -10.25 -6.38 -1.85
N LEU A 82 -9.42 -6.92 -0.96
CA LEU A 82 -9.85 -7.94 0.00
C LEU A 82 -10.96 -7.43 0.91
N LYS A 83 -10.84 -6.19 1.42
CA LYS A 83 -11.91 -5.57 2.23
C LYS A 83 -13.23 -5.44 1.48
N LYS A 84 -13.21 -5.15 0.17
CA LYS A 84 -14.42 -5.10 -0.65
C LYS A 84 -15.04 -6.49 -0.79
N LEU A 85 -14.22 -7.51 -1.08
CA LEU A 85 -14.68 -8.89 -1.18
C LEU A 85 -15.29 -9.40 0.15
N GLU A 86 -14.65 -9.08 1.28
CA GLU A 86 -15.19 -9.40 2.61
C GLU A 86 -16.56 -8.73 2.83
N ALA A 87 -16.71 -7.46 2.45
CA ALA A 87 -17.97 -6.74 2.56
C ALA A 87 -19.06 -7.29 1.62
N GLU A 88 -18.70 -7.69 0.40
CA GLU A 88 -19.61 -8.31 -0.57
C GLU A 88 -20.08 -9.68 -0.11
N ILE A 89 -19.18 -10.51 0.45
CA ILE A 89 -19.53 -11.80 1.06
C ILE A 89 -20.54 -11.58 2.18
N LYS A 90 -20.24 -10.66 3.11
CA LYS A 90 -21.12 -10.34 4.23
C LYS A 90 -22.50 -9.85 3.75
N TYR A 91 -22.52 -8.95 2.78
CA TYR A 91 -23.77 -8.46 2.20
C TYR A 91 -24.58 -9.58 1.55
N THR A 92 -23.92 -10.51 0.85
CA THR A 92 -24.58 -11.64 0.20
C THR A 92 -25.20 -12.60 1.22
N GLU A 93 -24.51 -12.86 2.33
CA GLU A 93 -25.02 -13.66 3.45
C GLU A 93 -26.25 -13.02 4.12
N GLU A 94 -26.18 -11.71 4.35
CA GLU A 94 -27.28 -10.94 4.95
C GLU A 94 -28.49 -10.85 4.02
N LEU A 95 -28.27 -10.59 2.72
CA LEU A 95 -29.33 -10.37 1.74
C LEU A 95 -30.13 -11.64 1.45
N LEU A 96 -29.44 -12.75 1.26
CA LEU A 96 -30.08 -13.96 0.77
C LEU A 96 -30.60 -14.84 1.91
N ALA A 97 -30.25 -14.53 3.17
CA ALA A 97 -30.39 -15.45 4.31
C ALA A 97 -29.94 -16.89 3.97
N LEU A 98 -29.06 -17.00 2.97
CA LEU A 98 -28.62 -18.27 2.40
C LEU A 98 -27.60 -18.85 3.37
N ALA A 99 -27.70 -20.16 3.52
CA ALA A 99 -26.80 -20.93 4.36
C ALA A 99 -25.34 -20.67 3.99
N GLU A 100 -24.50 -20.81 5.01
CA GLU A 100 -23.05 -20.69 5.02
C GLU A 100 -22.35 -21.35 3.81
N ASP A 101 -22.97 -22.38 3.25
CA ASP A 101 -22.48 -23.21 2.16
C ASP A 101 -22.26 -22.44 0.85
N HIS A 102 -23.07 -21.43 0.53
CA HIS A 102 -22.96 -20.72 -0.76
C HIS A 102 -21.80 -19.72 -0.81
N THR A 103 -21.39 -19.17 0.33
CA THR A 103 -20.25 -18.26 0.43
C THR A 103 -18.99 -18.92 0.97
N ALA A 104 -19.05 -20.20 1.40
CA ALA A 104 -17.92 -20.95 1.93
C ALA A 104 -16.70 -20.95 1.00
N SER A 105 -16.90 -21.19 -0.29
CA SER A 105 -15.81 -21.19 -1.28
C SER A 105 -15.19 -19.80 -1.45
N ALA A 106 -16.01 -18.74 -1.45
CA ALA A 106 -15.53 -17.36 -1.55
C ALA A 106 -14.74 -16.96 -0.30
N ARG A 107 -15.21 -17.34 0.90
CA ARG A 107 -14.49 -17.10 2.16
C ARG A 107 -13.15 -17.82 2.19
N ALA A 108 -13.10 -19.07 1.75
CA ALA A 108 -11.85 -19.84 1.69
C ALA A 108 -10.80 -19.14 0.82
N LEU A 109 -11.20 -18.64 -0.36
CA LEU A 109 -10.31 -17.89 -1.26
C LEU A 109 -9.83 -16.58 -0.64
N VAL A 110 -10.71 -15.84 0.04
CA VAL A 110 -10.33 -14.60 0.74
C VAL A 110 -9.35 -14.90 1.87
N GLN A 111 -9.57 -15.98 2.63
CA GLN A 111 -8.68 -16.38 3.72
C GLN A 111 -7.30 -16.83 3.20
N GLU A 112 -7.25 -17.61 2.12
CA GLU A 112 -6.01 -18.01 1.46
C GLU A 112 -5.24 -16.78 0.94
N ALA A 113 -5.91 -15.86 0.26
CA ALA A 113 -5.29 -14.63 -0.23
C ALA A 113 -4.75 -13.76 0.92
N ARG A 114 -5.46 -13.73 2.05
CA ARG A 114 -5.05 -12.99 3.26
C ARG A 114 -3.79 -13.57 3.91
N THR A 115 -3.71 -14.90 4.01
CA THR A 115 -2.51 -15.58 4.51
C THR A 115 -1.31 -15.35 3.59
N THR A 116 -1.50 -15.45 2.28
CA THR A 116 -0.44 -15.23 1.27
C THR A 116 0.14 -13.81 1.30
N LEU A 117 -0.69 -12.82 1.64
CA LEU A 117 -0.28 -11.42 1.74
C LEU A 117 0.32 -11.05 3.12
N ASN A 118 0.43 -11.99 4.07
CA ASN A 118 0.86 -11.77 5.46
C ASN A 118 0.17 -10.55 6.11
N ILE A 119 -1.12 -10.31 5.83
CA ILE A 119 -1.84 -9.11 6.30
C ILE A 119 -1.88 -9.06 7.84
N ASP A 120 -1.92 -10.22 8.49
CA ASP A 120 -2.03 -10.32 9.94
C ASP A 120 -0.71 -9.97 10.68
N GLU A 121 0.46 -10.17 10.05
CA GLU A 121 1.77 -9.72 10.57
C GLU A 121 1.99 -8.20 10.36
N VAL A 122 1.54 -7.68 9.21
CA VAL A 122 1.68 -6.25 8.86
C VAL A 122 0.84 -5.37 9.80
N ASN A 123 -0.32 -5.84 10.26
CA ASN A 123 -1.17 -5.11 11.20
C ASN A 123 -0.56 -5.02 12.62
N HIS A 124 0.27 -5.98 13.04
CA HIS A 124 1.00 -5.90 14.31
C HIS A 124 2.14 -4.86 14.24
N GLY A 125 2.93 -4.87 13.16
CA GLY A 125 4.02 -3.90 12.96
C GLY A 125 3.54 -2.46 12.67
N ALA A 126 2.35 -2.29 12.06
CA ALA A 126 1.77 -0.96 11.80
C ALA A 126 1.29 -0.29 13.10
N LYS A 127 0.69 -1.04 14.03
CA LYS A 127 0.33 -0.54 15.37
C LYS A 127 1.57 -0.13 16.18
N GLU A 128 2.65 -0.89 16.07
CA GLU A 128 3.90 -0.60 16.78
C GLU A 128 4.56 0.69 16.28
N LYS A 129 4.66 0.89 14.95
CA LYS A 129 5.19 2.13 14.35
C LYS A 129 4.33 3.36 14.64
N GLN A 130 3.00 3.24 14.62
CA GLN A 130 2.11 4.33 15.01
C GLN A 130 2.28 4.70 16.49
N SER A 131 2.47 3.72 17.38
CA SER A 131 2.74 3.98 18.80
C SER A 131 4.08 4.68 19.04
N THR A 132 5.12 4.36 18.27
CA THR A 132 6.44 5.01 18.35
C THR A 132 6.40 6.45 17.83
N ILE A 133 5.68 6.69 16.73
CA ILE A 133 5.50 8.05 16.17
C ILE A 133 4.74 8.94 17.15
N VAL A 134 3.63 8.45 17.73
CA VAL A 134 2.83 9.20 18.72
C VAL A 134 3.61 9.44 20.03
N ARG A 135 4.39 8.47 20.53
CA ARG A 135 5.28 8.67 21.70
C ARG A 135 6.41 9.67 21.43
N SER A 136 6.99 9.68 20.23
CA SER A 136 8.02 10.66 19.85
C SER A 136 7.46 12.08 19.64
N ALA A 137 6.18 12.19 19.29
CA ALA A 137 5.48 13.46 19.14
C ALA A 137 5.10 14.03 20.52
N ALA A 138 4.64 13.18 21.45
CA ALA A 138 4.35 13.58 22.83
C ALA A 138 5.61 14.01 23.61
N SER A 139 6.75 13.32 23.42
CA SER A 139 8.03 13.67 24.05
C SER A 139 8.63 15.00 23.57
N ARG A 140 8.22 15.51 22.39
CA ARG A 140 8.68 16.78 21.85
C ARG A 140 7.91 18.00 22.37
N TYR A 141 6.82 17.79 23.12
CA TYR A 141 5.98 18.86 23.67
C TYR A 141 6.03 19.01 25.18
N THR A 142 6.83 18.21 25.89
CA THR A 142 7.06 18.35 27.34
C THR A 142 8.51 18.71 27.62
N GLY A 143 8.83 19.99 27.50
CA GLY A 143 10.07 20.62 27.94
C GLY A 143 9.79 22.04 28.48
N PRO A 144 10.50 22.52 29.51
CA PRO A 144 9.90 23.32 30.58
C PRO A 144 10.22 24.81 30.46
N GLU A 145 9.36 25.63 29.84
CA GLU A 145 9.51 27.08 29.92
C GLU A 145 8.17 27.82 29.86
N ARG A 146 7.69 28.28 31.02
CA ARG A 146 7.11 29.63 31.16
C ARG A 146 7.44 30.18 32.55
N ARG A 147 8.63 30.77 32.66
CA ARG A 147 8.90 31.79 33.68
C ARG A 147 8.52 33.15 33.10
N GLN A 148 7.70 33.86 33.89
CA GLN A 148 7.61 35.30 34.02
C GLN A 148 7.06 36.11 32.83
N VAL A 149 5.85 36.65 32.98
CA VAL A 149 5.61 38.12 32.94
C VAL A 149 4.37 38.43 33.79
N LEU A 150 4.53 38.82 35.06
CA LEU A 150 3.50 39.55 35.82
C LEU A 150 4.18 40.46 36.86
N ARG A 151 4.66 41.61 36.41
CA ARG A 151 4.80 42.89 37.13
C ARG A 151 4.77 43.95 36.04
N THR A 152 3.78 44.81 35.94
CA THR A 152 3.54 46.09 36.66
C THR A 152 2.13 46.57 36.26
N SER A 153 1.29 47.29 36.99
CA SER A 153 1.32 48.06 38.24
C SER A 153 -0.16 48.36 38.61
N PRO A 154 -0.47 48.84 39.83
CA PRO A 154 -1.81 49.31 40.22
C PRO A 154 -2.26 50.57 39.47
#